data_AF-A0A926FB75-F1
#
_entry.id   AF-A0A926FB75-F1
#
_cell.length_a   1.000
_cell.length_b   1.000
_cell.length_c   1.000
_cell.angle_alpha   90.00
_cell.angle_beta   90.00
_cell.angle_gamma   90.00
#
_symmetry.space_group_name_H-M   'P 1'
#
loop_
_entity.id
_entity.type
_entity.pdbx_description
1 polymer ?
#
loop_
_entity_poly.entity_id
_entity_poly.type
_entity_poly.pdbx_seq_one_letter_code
_entity_poly.pdbx_strand_id
1 'polypeptide(L)'
;MAERINFEFEEQEIELTDGTVLKLPARTKEINDKISELAKKAGIMNEYDFYKENLIALFGRGGFGKIAPEAEKTNLDYLSAVWHTAKDLFMGQKNDADKKELEKKMEILEKVIPQADVINSFLTRIK
;
A
#
# COMPACT_ATOMS: atom_id res chain seq x y z
N MET A 1 -22.97 -13.98 -11.68
CA MET A 1 -21.64 -13.55 -12.15
C MET A 1 -21.06 -12.66 -11.07
N ALA A 2 -19.91 -12.99 -10.50
CA ALA A 2 -19.30 -12.14 -9.47
C ALA A 2 -18.78 -10.86 -10.15
N GLU A 3 -19.35 -9.71 -9.80
CA GLU A 3 -18.81 -8.40 -10.19
C GLU A 3 -17.38 -8.31 -9.67
N ARG A 4 -16.41 -8.25 -10.59
CA ARG A 4 -15.02 -7.97 -10.24
C ARG A 4 -14.94 -6.48 -9.95
N ILE A 5 -14.75 -6.14 -8.67
CA ILE A 5 -14.57 -4.76 -8.23
C ILE A 5 -13.22 -4.28 -8.78
N ASN A 6 -13.25 -3.37 -9.76
CA ASN A 6 -12.07 -2.63 -10.17
C ASN A 6 -11.86 -1.49 -9.16
N PHE A 7 -10.75 -1.55 -8.43
CA PHE A 7 -10.33 -0.48 -7.53
C PHE A 7 -9.48 0.52 -8.31
N GLU A 8 -9.89 1.79 -8.30
CA GLU A 8 -9.03 2.91 -8.69
C GLU A 8 -8.19 3.29 -7.47
N PHE A 9 -6.87 3.14 -7.57
CA PHE A 9 -5.93 3.57 -6.53
C PHE A 9 -5.68 5.07 -6.69
N GLU A 10 -5.87 5.85 -5.62
CA GLU A 10 -5.46 7.25 -5.62
C GLU A 10 -3.93 7.34 -5.75
N GLU A 11 -3.44 8.14 -6.71
CA GLU A 11 -2.02 8.42 -6.84
C GLU A 11 -1.53 9.13 -5.58
N GLN A 12 -0.64 8.48 -4.82
CA GLN A 12 -0.02 9.08 -3.65
C GLN A 12 1.35 9.64 -4.00
N GLU A 13 1.74 10.71 -3.35
CA GLU A 13 2.98 11.43 -3.62
C GLU A 13 3.72 11.70 -2.31
N ILE A 14 5.05 11.76 -2.40
CA ILE A 14 5.90 12.30 -1.34
C ILE A 14 6.59 13.55 -1.85
N GLU A 15 6.66 14.58 -1.01
CA GLU A 15 7.44 15.79 -1.28
C GLU A 15 8.79 15.66 -0.55
N LEU A 16 9.87 15.83 -1.31
CA LEU A 16 11.24 15.86 -0.77
C LEU A 16 11.52 17.24 -0.15
N THR A 17 12.61 17.33 0.62
CA THR A 17 13.00 18.57 1.30
C THR A 17 13.33 19.74 0.38
N ASP A 18 13.61 19.47 -0.89
CA ASP A 18 13.87 20.47 -1.94
C ASP A 18 12.60 20.87 -2.72
N GLY A 19 11.43 20.36 -2.34
CA GLY A 19 10.15 20.55 -3.02
C GLY A 19 9.94 19.62 -4.22
N THR A 20 10.86 18.68 -4.48
CA THR A 20 10.67 17.68 -5.53
C THR A 20 9.56 16.71 -5.14
N VAL A 21 8.56 16.57 -6.00
CA VAL A 21 7.46 15.61 -5.79
C VAL A 21 7.78 14.28 -6.47
N LEU A 22 7.67 13.19 -5.72
CA LEU A 22 7.78 11.82 -6.21
C LEU A 22 6.46 11.08 -6.08
N LYS A 23 5.97 10.55 -7.21
CA LYS A 23 4.78 9.70 -7.24
C LYS A 23 5.13 8.29 -6.76
N LEU A 24 4.32 7.76 -5.86
CA LEU A 24 4.36 6.35 -5.48
C LEU A 24 3.80 5.52 -6.65
N PRO A 25 4.45 4.39 -6.99
CA PRO A 25 3.94 3.52 -8.03
C PRO A 25 2.64 2.85 -7.58
N ALA A 26 1.81 2.47 -8.55
CA ALA A 26 0.70 1.58 -8.28
C ALA A 26 1.21 0.26 -7.70
N ARG A 27 0.47 -0.28 -6.74
CA ARG A 27 0.84 -1.52 -6.05
C ARG A 27 0.69 -2.72 -6.97
N THR A 28 1.81 -3.19 -7.54
CA THR A 28 1.86 -4.43 -8.33
C THR A 28 2.37 -5.60 -7.51
N LYS A 29 2.08 -6.82 -7.94
CA LYS A 29 2.65 -8.03 -7.35
C LYS A 29 4.18 -8.00 -7.38
N GLU A 30 4.76 -7.55 -8.49
CA GLU A 30 6.21 -7.46 -8.68
C GLU A 30 6.89 -6.56 -7.64
N ILE A 31 6.35 -5.37 -7.39
CA ILE A 31 6.91 -4.44 -6.38
C ILE A 31 6.78 -5.03 -4.98
N ASN A 32 5.65 -5.66 -4.66
CA ASN A 32 5.44 -6.31 -3.36
C ASN A 32 6.41 -7.46 -3.12
N ASP A 33 6.60 -8.33 -4.13
CA ASP A 33 7.51 -9.46 -4.04
C ASP A 33 8.95 -8.95 -3.83
N LYS A 34 9.34 -7.89 -4.56
CA LYS A 34 10.67 -7.27 -4.45
C LYS A 34 10.93 -6.65 -3.07
N ILE A 35 9.98 -5.90 -2.52
CA ILE A 35 10.09 -5.33 -1.16
C ILE A 35 10.13 -6.46 -0.12
N SER A 36 9.34 -7.52 -0.30
CA SER A 36 9.33 -8.67 0.62
C SER A 36 10.68 -9.41 0.63
N GLU A 37 11.30 -9.59 -0.54
CA GLU A 37 12.64 -10.18 -0.62
C GLU A 37 13.72 -9.29 0.02
N LEU A 38 13.61 -7.96 -0.12
CA LEU A 38 14.52 -7.02 0.55
C LEU A 38 14.32 -7.03 2.07
N ALA A 39 13.08 -7.13 2.55
CA ALA A 39 12.79 -7.20 3.98
C ALA A 39 13.44 -8.43 4.65
N LYS A 40 13.55 -9.56 3.95
CA LYS A 40 14.27 -10.76 4.44
C LYS A 40 15.78 -10.51 4.65
N LYS A 41 16.33 -9.48 4.00
CA LYS A 41 17.75 -9.11 4.07
C LYS A 41 18.04 -7.99 5.08
N ALA A 42 17.03 -7.50 5.81
CA ALA A 42 17.11 -6.34 6.69
C ALA A 42 18.08 -6.46 7.89
N GLY A 43 18.68 -7.63 8.13
CA GLY A 43 19.73 -7.83 9.14
C GLY A 43 21.09 -8.28 8.59
N ILE A 44 21.21 -8.38 7.27
CA ILE A 44 22.42 -8.88 6.58
C ILE A 44 23.07 -7.75 5.77
N MET A 45 22.26 -6.85 5.22
CA MET A 45 22.75 -5.68 4.48
C MET A 45 23.09 -4.52 5.42
N ASN A 46 24.02 -3.67 5.01
CA ASN A 46 24.18 -2.38 5.67
C ASN A 46 22.90 -1.53 5.47
N GLU A 47 22.63 -0.65 6.42
CA GLU A 47 21.38 0.14 6.44
C GLU A 47 21.25 1.05 5.21
N TYR A 48 22.36 1.63 4.75
CA TYR A 48 22.38 2.51 3.59
C TYR A 48 21.92 1.78 2.32
N ASP A 49 22.52 0.64 2.02
CA ASP A 49 22.18 -0.21 0.88
C ASP A 49 20.78 -0.78 1.02
N PHE A 50 20.34 -1.07 2.25
CA PHE A 50 18.97 -1.49 2.51
C PHE A 50 17.99 -0.40 2.08
N TYR A 51 18.16 0.85 2.53
CA TYR A 51 17.28 1.94 2.14
C TYR A 51 17.37 2.26 0.65
N LYS A 52 18.58 2.28 0.08
CA LYS A 52 18.80 2.48 -1.35
C LYS A 52 18.08 1.46 -2.21
N GLU A 53 18.24 0.17 -1.94
CA GLU A 53 17.60 -0.89 -2.73
C GLU A 53 16.07 -0.83 -2.63
N ASN A 54 15.54 -0.52 -1.44
CA ASN A 54 14.09 -0.37 -1.23
C ASN A 54 13.54 0.87 -1.96
N LEU A 55 14.22 2.01 -1.91
CA LEU A 55 13.83 3.22 -2.63
C LEU A 55 13.95 3.06 -4.14
N ILE A 56 14.95 2.32 -4.64
CA ILE A 56 15.05 1.95 -6.05
C ILE A 56 13.93 0.99 -6.45
N ALA A 57 13.51 0.08 -5.56
CA ALA A 57 12.38 -0.81 -5.82
C ALA A 57 11.06 -0.05 -5.97
N LEU A 58 10.86 1.03 -5.20
CA LEU A 58 9.67 1.88 -5.28
C LEU A 58 9.72 2.89 -6.44
N PHE A 59 10.79 3.67 -6.55
CA PHE A 59 10.85 4.84 -7.44
C PHE A 59 11.76 4.65 -8.66
N GLY A 60 12.37 3.48 -8.80
CA GLY A 60 13.39 3.21 -9.80
C GLY A 60 14.69 3.97 -9.55
N ARG A 61 15.70 3.74 -10.40
CA ARG A 61 17.00 4.42 -10.30
C ARG A 61 16.90 5.94 -10.52
N GLY A 62 15.99 6.38 -11.41
CA GLY A 62 15.78 7.80 -11.67
C GLY A 62 15.15 8.53 -10.48
N GLY A 63 14.16 7.91 -9.82
CA GLY A 63 13.58 8.45 -8.59
C GLY A 63 14.59 8.47 -7.44
N PHE A 64 15.36 7.39 -7.27
CA PHE A 64 16.45 7.37 -6.29
C PHE A 64 17.49 8.47 -6.55
N GLY A 65 17.85 8.75 -7.80
CA GLY A 65 18.75 9.85 -8.14
C GLY A 65 18.23 11.24 -7.77
N LYS A 66 16.91 11.41 -7.62
CA LYS A 66 16.31 12.65 -7.07
C LYS A 66 16.36 12.69 -5.54
N ILE A 67 16.19 11.53 -4.90
CA ILE A 67 16.29 11.41 -3.43
C ILE A 67 17.73 11.64 -2.98
N ALA A 68 18.67 10.97 -3.63
CA ALA A 68 20.08 10.92 -3.27
C ALA A 68 20.95 11.29 -4.49
N PRO A 69 20.92 12.57 -4.93
CA PRO A 69 21.69 13.02 -6.10
C PRO A 69 23.20 12.84 -5.90
N GLU A 70 23.67 12.95 -4.66
CA GLU A 70 25.03 12.60 -4.25
C GLU A 70 24.98 11.39 -3.30
N ALA A 71 24.69 10.20 -3.85
CA ALA A 71 24.44 8.97 -3.09
C ALA A 71 25.36 8.79 -1.87
N GLU A 72 26.68 8.69 -2.08
CA GLU A 72 27.65 8.43 -1.00
C GLU A 72 27.72 9.51 0.10
N LYS A 73 27.18 10.70 -0.14
CA LYS A 73 27.13 11.81 0.82
C LYS A 73 25.74 12.05 1.38
N THR A 74 24.74 11.33 0.89
CA THR A 74 23.36 11.51 1.33
C THR A 74 23.24 10.97 2.76
N ASN A 75 22.67 11.80 3.63
CA ASN A 75 22.50 11.47 5.04
C ASN A 75 21.59 10.22 5.22
N LEU A 76 22.02 9.31 6.10
CA LEU A 76 21.32 8.04 6.36
C LEU A 76 19.95 8.25 7.01
N ASP A 77 19.82 9.19 7.96
CA ASP A 77 18.56 9.52 8.61
C ASP A 77 17.54 10.07 7.61
N TYR A 78 18.01 10.88 6.65
CA TYR A 78 17.16 11.37 5.56
C TYR A 78 16.69 10.21 4.67
N LEU A 79 17.58 9.31 4.25
CA LEU A 79 17.20 8.13 3.46
C LEU A 79 16.20 7.23 4.20
N SER A 80 16.43 7.03 5.50
CA SER A 80 15.53 6.30 6.38
C SER A 80 14.15 6.96 6.44
N ALA A 81 14.09 8.28 6.65
CA ALA A 81 12.84 9.04 6.71
C ALA A 81 12.04 8.95 5.40
N VAL A 82 12.71 9.11 4.25
CA VAL A 82 12.07 8.98 2.93
C VAL A 82 11.56 7.56 2.72
N TRP A 83 12.34 6.53 3.08
CA TRP A 83 11.91 5.14 2.98
C TRP A 83 10.70 4.84 3.87
N HIS A 84 10.75 5.19 5.15
CA HIS A 84 9.65 4.91 6.07
C HIS A 84 8.37 5.62 5.66
N THR A 85 8.46 6.89 5.25
CA THR A 85 7.31 7.64 4.73
C THR A 85 6.72 6.99 3.48
N ALA A 86 7.58 6.65 2.51
CA ALA A 86 7.14 5.99 1.27
C ALA A 86 6.52 4.62 1.53
N LYS A 87 7.12 3.83 2.43
CA LYS A 87 6.62 2.52 2.85
C LYS A 87 5.26 2.64 3.53
N ASP A 88 5.10 3.57 4.46
CA ASP A 88 3.87 3.73 5.23
C ASP A 88 2.71 4.16 4.33
N LEU A 89 2.95 5.05 3.37
CA LEU A 89 1.96 5.41 2.36
C LEU A 89 1.64 4.21 1.45
N PHE A 90 2.67 3.54 0.91
CA PHE A 90 2.51 2.37 0.05
C PHE A 90 1.77 1.19 0.73
N MET A 91 1.98 1.02 2.05
CA MET A 91 1.29 0.01 2.85
C MET A 91 -0.08 0.49 3.34
N GLY A 92 -0.24 1.78 3.60
CA GLY A 92 -1.53 2.41 3.92
C GLY A 92 -2.57 2.18 2.82
N GLN A 93 -2.16 2.18 1.55
CA GLN A 93 -3.03 1.82 0.43
C GLN A 93 -3.70 0.44 0.59
N LYS A 94 -3.04 -0.53 1.23
CA LYS A 94 -3.64 -1.84 1.52
C LYS A 94 -4.71 -1.72 2.58
N ASN A 95 -4.44 -0.98 3.66
CA ASN A 95 -5.40 -0.83 4.75
C ASN A 95 -6.67 -0.11 4.28
N ASP A 96 -6.53 0.90 3.42
CA ASP A 96 -7.69 1.62 2.86
C ASP A 96 -8.45 0.80 1.82
N ALA A 97 -7.75 0.01 0.99
CA ALA A 97 -8.39 -0.92 0.06
C ALA A 97 -9.14 -2.04 0.79
N ASP A 98 -8.49 -2.68 1.77
CA ASP A 98 -9.08 -3.74 2.59
C ASP A 98 -10.29 -3.19 3.37
N LYS A 99 -10.21 -1.96 3.90
CA LYS A 99 -11.31 -1.28 4.59
C LYS A 99 -12.48 -0.99 3.66
N LYS A 100 -12.24 -0.43 2.46
CA LYS A 100 -13.30 -0.17 1.46
C LYS A 100 -13.96 -1.47 0.98
N GLU A 101 -13.21 -2.57 0.86
CA GLU A 101 -13.76 -3.89 0.53
C GLU A 101 -14.66 -4.41 1.67
N LEU A 102 -14.21 -4.28 2.92
CA LEU A 102 -14.98 -4.61 4.12
C LEU A 102 -16.26 -3.79 4.23
N GLU A 103 -16.20 -2.47 4.01
CA GLU A 103 -17.36 -1.58 4.03
C GLU A 103 -18.39 -1.97 2.97
N LYS A 104 -17.98 -2.26 1.74
CA LYS A 104 -18.90 -2.73 0.69
C LYS A 104 -19.49 -4.11 1.00
N LYS A 105 -18.70 -5.03 1.56
CA LYS A 105 -19.22 -6.33 2.03
C LYS A 105 -20.24 -6.14 3.17
N MET A 106 -20.00 -5.20 4.08
CA MET A 106 -20.95 -4.83 5.13
C MET A 106 -22.22 -4.21 4.55
N GLU A 107 -22.13 -3.32 3.57
CA GLU A 107 -23.32 -2.72 2.93
C GLU A 107 -24.19 -3.79 2.23
N ILE A 108 -23.58 -4.80 1.61
CA ILE A 108 -24.29 -5.95 1.05
C ILE A 108 -24.96 -6.75 2.18
N LEU A 109 -24.24 -7.04 3.26
CA LEU A 109 -24.79 -7.78 4.40
C LEU A 109 -25.95 -7.03 5.06
N GLU A 110 -25.86 -5.71 5.25
CA GLU A 110 -26.94 -4.87 5.80
C GLU A 110 -28.21 -4.91 4.95
N LYS A 111 -28.10 -5.08 3.63
CA LYS A 111 -29.28 -5.24 2.74
C LYS A 111 -29.92 -6.63 2.83
N VAL A 112 -29.13 -7.64 3.18
CA VAL A 112 -29.58 -9.05 3.24
C VAL A 112 -30.15 -9.41 4.61
N ILE A 113 -29.63 -8.84 5.71
CA ILE A 113 -30.11 -9.09 7.08
C ILE A 113 -31.63 -8.86 7.24
N PRO A 114 -32.22 -7.74 6.76
CA PRO A 114 -33.66 -7.54 6.83
C PRO A 114 -34.47 -8.59 6.07
N GLN A 115 -33.94 -9.11 4.95
CA GLN A 115 -34.62 -10.15 4.17
C GLN A 115 -34.55 -11.51 4.88
N ALA A 116 -33.43 -11.81 5.55
CA ALA A 116 -33.29 -13.02 6.36
C ALA A 116 -34.26 -13.03 7.54
N ASP A 117 -34.44 -11.90 8.23
CA ASP A 117 -35.42 -11.77 9.32
C ASP A 117 -36.86 -11.92 8.84
N VAL A 118 -37.20 -11.35 7.67
CA VAL A 118 -38.51 -11.52 7.05
C VAL A 118 -38.77 -12.98 6.69
N ILE A 119 -37.83 -13.67 6.04
CA ILE A 119 -37.96 -15.10 5.70
C ILE A 119 -38.11 -15.95 6.96
N ASN A 120 -37.33 -15.67 8.00
CA ASN A 120 -37.36 -16.43 9.26
C ASN A 120 -38.69 -16.23 10.02
N SER A 121 -39.26 -15.02 9.99
CA SER A 121 -40.58 -14.72 10.54
C SER A 121 -41.73 -15.41 9.78
N PHE A 122 -41.58 -15.60 8.46
CA PHE A 122 -42.53 -16.36 7.66
C PHE A 122 -42.43 -17.86 7.95
N LEU A 123 -41.21 -18.42 8.04
CA LEU A 123 -41.00 -19.84 8.32
C LEU A 123 -41.48 -20.25 9.73
N THR A 124 -41.39 -19.37 10.71
CA THR A 124 -41.90 -19.61 12.08
C THR A 124 -43.43 -19.50 12.19
N ARG A 125 -44.11 -18.80 11.27
CA ARG A 125 -45.58 -18.73 11.19
C ARG A 125 -46.25 -19.89 10.47
N ILE A 126 -45.49 -20.68 9.69
CA ILE A 126 -45.99 -21.81 8.89
C ILE A 126 -45.87 -23.15 9.65
N LYS A 127 -45.26 -23.14 10.84
CA LYS A 127 -45.33 -24.26 11.81
C LYS A 127 -46.51 -24.07 12.75
#